data_AF-A0A935KN58-F1
#
_entry.id   AF-A0A935KN58-F1
#
_cell.length_a   1.000
_cell.length_b   1.000
_cell.length_c   1.000
_cell.angle_alpha   90.00
_cell.angle_beta   90.00
_cell.angle_gamma   90.00
#
_symmetry.space_group_name_H-M   'P 1'
#
loop_
_entity.id
_entity.type
_entity.pdbx_description
1 polymer ?
#
loop_
_entity_poly.entity_id
_entity_poly.type
_entity_poly.pdbx_seq_one_letter_code
_entity_poly.pdbx_strand_id
1 'polypeptide(L)'
;MGDGAGRSDARGTQAVGTACEGAGACASGFCVDGRCCQSACAGVCERCDLAGALGTCTAIPEGQDPAAECAGTDAPCAGTCDGARRCRFDPTKVCDGACRTDPATGDTQALTFRCSDDGRCNKATAATTKRCAFSRCTGSGLSANCPTTCATAADCLPTSLCDRAEAHASGRGTCVDPKDILRLTDPTTDANLNTAFGQLSATKPVLGLRPGTYTLGATLAAGKRALLIGLGAKPDDVILRPSAAPTIDVGTNATLQLQNLAIVRPLGSPVVGNALTCDADATHRSSVTLLETTLSGHTGKGLESSYCDVTVRRSTLHANDGGGLALANGRFIVSDTLLYGNGTAGAGGSTTGGVSFASATGVTFLNNTVVSNLAADGTAAGVLCSTATTQLVNSLVAANSLNVALCTVAPSSLVAGTLGDACALTAFKPTTGVCLNDKGDNAAVAQSRLDHDNAPRIKGTKVDLGAFEVQ
;
A
#
# COMPACT_ATOMS: atom_id res chain seq x y z
N MET A 1 24.85 -89.04 -8.06
CA MET A 1 25.08 -88.17 -6.89
C MET A 1 25.03 -86.75 -7.43
N GLY A 2 23.86 -86.11 -7.41
CA GLY A 2 23.34 -85.19 -6.38
C GLY A 2 22.73 -84.02 -7.18
N ASP A 3 21.69 -83.29 -6.84
CA ASP A 3 20.84 -83.13 -5.65
C ASP A 3 19.45 -82.70 -6.23
N GLY A 4 18.30 -83.14 -5.73
CA GLY A 4 17.81 -82.75 -4.41
C GLY A 4 17.16 -81.36 -4.40
N ALA A 5 16.21 -81.06 -5.29
CA ALA A 5 15.35 -79.87 -5.18
C ALA A 5 13.88 -80.25 -5.33
N GLY A 6 13.33 -80.91 -4.30
CA GLY A 6 11.90 -80.87 -4.07
C GLY A 6 11.53 -79.42 -3.79
N ARG A 7 10.84 -78.77 -4.73
CA ARG A 7 10.02 -77.60 -4.38
C ARG A 7 8.95 -78.13 -3.43
N SER A 8 9.23 -78.03 -2.14
CA SER A 8 8.21 -78.11 -1.11
C SER A 8 7.15 -77.10 -1.51
N ASP A 9 6.02 -77.62 -2.00
CA ASP A 9 4.71 -76.99 -1.99
C ASP A 9 4.38 -76.75 -0.51
N ALA A 10 5.10 -75.82 0.11
CA ALA A 10 4.90 -75.39 1.48
C ALA A 10 3.59 -74.61 1.48
N ARG A 11 2.48 -75.36 1.49
CA ARG A 11 1.18 -74.82 1.83
C ARG A 11 1.34 -74.19 3.20
N GLY A 12 1.21 -72.88 3.24
CA GLY A 12 1.22 -72.13 4.49
C GLY A 12 0.30 -72.80 5.51
N THR A 13 0.72 -72.87 6.76
CA THR A 13 -0.06 -73.50 7.83
C THR A 13 -0.75 -72.50 8.74
N GLN A 14 -0.48 -71.19 8.56
CA GLN A 14 -1.06 -70.16 9.41
C GLN A 14 -2.55 -70.00 9.13
N ALA A 15 -3.32 -69.96 10.21
CA ALA A 15 -4.77 -69.76 10.17
C ALA A 15 -5.12 -68.33 9.77
N VAL A 16 -6.32 -68.16 9.20
CA VAL A 16 -6.91 -66.85 8.89
C VAL A 16 -6.87 -65.94 10.14
N GLY A 17 -6.46 -64.68 9.97
CA GLY A 17 -6.29 -63.66 11.03
C GLY A 17 -4.89 -63.60 11.67
N THR A 18 -4.03 -64.58 11.41
CA THR A 18 -2.63 -64.60 11.89
C THR A 18 -1.77 -63.59 11.14
N ALA A 19 -0.74 -63.01 11.78
CA ALA A 19 0.23 -62.17 11.10
C ALA A 19 1.08 -62.98 10.10
N CYS A 20 1.37 -62.40 8.95
CA CYS A 20 2.14 -63.05 7.89
C CYS A 20 3.05 -62.04 7.17
N GLU A 21 4.14 -62.55 6.60
CA GLU A 21 5.08 -61.77 5.79
C GLU A 21 4.94 -62.05 4.29
N GLY A 22 4.18 -63.07 3.90
CA GLY A 22 3.95 -63.43 2.50
C GLY A 22 2.88 -64.51 2.32
N ALA A 23 2.34 -64.60 1.10
CA ALA A 23 1.21 -65.48 0.74
C ALA A 23 1.44 -66.95 1.12
N GLY A 24 2.67 -67.45 0.96
CA GLY A 24 3.04 -68.83 1.28
C GLY A 24 3.02 -69.18 2.77
N ALA A 25 2.88 -68.21 3.69
CA ALA A 25 2.74 -68.48 5.11
C ALA A 25 1.31 -68.88 5.50
N CYS A 26 0.31 -68.49 4.70
CA CYS A 26 -1.11 -68.62 5.01
C CYS A 26 -1.73 -69.88 4.38
N ALA A 27 -2.57 -70.58 5.15
CA ALA A 27 -3.32 -71.73 4.65
C ALA A 27 -4.31 -71.39 3.53
N SER A 28 -4.80 -70.15 3.53
CA SER A 28 -5.63 -69.60 2.46
C SER A 28 -4.84 -69.25 1.19
N GLY A 29 -3.51 -69.15 1.27
CA GLY A 29 -2.66 -68.65 0.20
C GLY A 29 -2.69 -67.12 0.02
N PHE A 30 -3.38 -66.37 0.90
CA PHE A 30 -3.47 -64.91 0.80
C PHE A 30 -2.92 -64.25 2.07
N CYS A 31 -1.85 -63.47 1.91
CA CYS A 31 -1.32 -62.57 2.94
C CYS A 31 -1.53 -61.14 2.48
N VAL A 32 -2.49 -60.43 3.07
CA VAL A 32 -2.89 -59.06 2.69
C VAL A 32 -2.94 -58.22 3.96
N ASP A 33 -2.51 -56.96 3.88
CA ASP A 33 -2.40 -56.06 5.04
C ASP A 33 -1.59 -56.64 6.22
N GLY A 34 -0.63 -57.52 5.94
CA GLY A 34 0.18 -58.22 6.95
C GLY A 34 -0.57 -59.31 7.75
N ARG A 35 -1.74 -59.75 7.25
CA ARG A 35 -2.57 -60.79 7.88
C ARG A 35 -2.96 -61.90 6.90
N CYS A 36 -3.12 -63.12 7.39
CA CYS A 36 -3.63 -64.23 6.59
C CYS A 36 -5.12 -64.05 6.35
N CYS A 37 -5.49 -63.82 5.10
CA CYS A 37 -6.84 -63.44 4.70
C CYS A 37 -7.57 -64.60 4.06
N GLN A 38 -8.88 -64.69 4.25
CA GLN A 38 -9.72 -65.68 3.59
C GLN A 38 -9.72 -65.59 2.05
N SER A 39 -9.39 -64.41 1.51
CA SER A 39 -9.28 -64.12 0.07
C SER A 39 -8.25 -63.00 -0.17
N ALA A 40 -8.05 -62.61 -1.43
CA ALA A 40 -7.07 -61.61 -1.84
C ALA A 40 -7.41 -60.15 -1.48
N CYS A 41 -8.59 -59.87 -0.90
CA CYS A 41 -9.11 -58.52 -0.60
C CYS A 41 -8.86 -57.50 -1.74
N ALA A 42 -9.34 -57.80 -2.95
CA ALA A 42 -9.08 -57.00 -4.16
C ALA A 42 -10.11 -55.88 -4.41
N GLY A 43 -11.08 -55.69 -3.51
CA GLY A 43 -12.06 -54.60 -3.55
C GLY A 43 -11.45 -53.26 -3.12
N VAL A 44 -12.13 -52.17 -3.46
CA VAL A 44 -11.78 -50.83 -2.96
C VAL A 44 -12.33 -50.66 -1.55
N CYS A 45 -11.61 -49.95 -0.70
CA CYS A 45 -12.05 -49.65 0.66
C CYS A 45 -12.34 -50.91 1.47
N GLU A 46 -11.48 -51.92 1.34
CA GLU A 46 -11.52 -53.09 2.21
C GLU A 46 -10.15 -53.44 2.76
N ARG A 47 -10.15 -53.97 3.98
CA ARG A 47 -8.94 -54.42 4.67
C ARG A 47 -9.18 -55.73 5.39
N CYS A 48 -8.10 -56.45 5.59
CA CYS A 48 -8.08 -57.74 6.26
C CYS A 48 -7.58 -57.68 7.71
N ASP A 49 -6.92 -56.59 8.07
CA ASP A 49 -6.30 -56.37 9.37
C ASP A 49 -7.12 -55.48 10.31
N LEU A 50 -8.38 -55.20 9.96
CA LEU A 50 -9.29 -54.43 10.80
C LEU A 50 -9.55 -55.16 12.13
N ALA A 51 -9.37 -54.43 13.23
CA ALA A 51 -9.62 -54.95 14.57
C ALA A 51 -11.08 -55.42 14.71
N GLY A 52 -11.27 -56.64 15.21
CA GLY A 52 -12.58 -57.29 15.31
C GLY A 52 -13.00 -58.11 14.08
N ALA A 53 -12.27 -58.04 12.97
CA ALA A 53 -12.53 -58.80 11.75
C ALA A 53 -11.25 -59.39 11.11
N LEU A 54 -10.22 -59.63 11.92
CA LEU A 54 -8.92 -60.11 11.46
C LEU A 54 -9.03 -61.34 10.55
N GLY A 55 -8.44 -61.26 9.36
CA GLY A 55 -8.46 -62.33 8.36
C GLY A 55 -9.70 -62.32 7.45
N THR A 56 -10.68 -61.45 7.73
CA THR A 56 -11.88 -61.27 6.92
C THR A 56 -11.80 -59.95 6.16
N CYS A 57 -11.88 -59.98 4.82
CA CYS A 57 -11.93 -58.75 4.02
C CYS A 57 -13.21 -57.96 4.36
N THR A 58 -13.04 -56.87 5.10
CA THR A 58 -14.14 -56.06 5.63
C THR A 58 -14.01 -54.63 5.15
N ALA A 59 -15.15 -53.95 4.98
CA ALA A 59 -15.15 -52.58 4.52
C ALA A 59 -14.41 -51.67 5.53
N ILE A 60 -13.53 -50.81 5.02
CA ILE A 60 -12.88 -49.78 5.83
C ILE A 60 -13.97 -48.86 6.39
N PRO A 61 -13.93 -48.53 7.71
CA PRO A 61 -14.92 -47.65 8.31
C PRO A 61 -15.03 -46.30 7.61
N GLU A 62 -16.23 -45.72 7.68
CA GLU A 62 -16.52 -44.42 7.07
C GLU A 62 -15.54 -43.34 7.54
N GLY A 63 -15.06 -42.53 6.59
CA GLY A 63 -14.17 -41.39 6.87
C GLY A 63 -12.69 -41.76 6.99
N GLN A 64 -12.32 -43.02 6.79
CA GLN A 64 -10.93 -43.49 6.81
C GLN A 64 -10.48 -43.88 5.40
N ASP A 65 -9.18 -43.76 5.13
CA ASP A 65 -8.53 -44.29 3.93
C ASP A 65 -7.04 -44.64 4.21
N PRO A 66 -6.77 -45.62 5.09
CA PRO A 66 -5.40 -45.95 5.50
C PRO A 66 -4.59 -46.67 4.41
N ALA A 67 -5.23 -47.10 3.32
CA ALA A 67 -4.59 -47.70 2.16
C ALA A 67 -4.43 -46.71 0.98
N ALA A 68 -4.89 -45.47 1.12
CA ALA A 68 -4.84 -44.40 0.11
C ALA A 68 -5.54 -44.79 -1.21
N GLU A 69 -6.62 -45.56 -1.13
CA GLU A 69 -7.38 -46.07 -2.27
C GLU A 69 -8.30 -44.99 -2.85
N CYS A 70 -8.63 -43.95 -2.06
CA CYS A 70 -9.51 -42.85 -2.43
C CYS A 70 -8.74 -41.56 -2.74
N ALA A 71 -7.60 -41.66 -3.42
CA ALA A 71 -6.76 -40.51 -3.79
C ALA A 71 -7.46 -39.49 -4.70
N GLY A 72 -8.52 -39.88 -5.41
CA GLY A 72 -9.18 -39.06 -6.43
C GLY A 72 -8.38 -39.01 -7.74
N THR A 73 -8.91 -38.30 -8.74
CA THR A 73 -8.25 -38.14 -10.04
C THR A 73 -7.33 -36.91 -10.05
N ASP A 74 -7.76 -35.81 -9.41
CA ASP A 74 -7.05 -34.54 -9.40
C ASP A 74 -6.80 -34.11 -7.96
N ALA A 75 -5.58 -33.75 -7.57
CA ALA A 75 -5.35 -33.13 -6.26
C ALA A 75 -5.97 -31.72 -6.24
N PRO A 76 -6.60 -31.28 -5.13
CA PRO A 76 -6.73 -31.92 -3.82
C PRO A 76 -8.00 -32.77 -3.64
N CYS A 77 -8.64 -33.32 -4.67
CA CYS A 77 -9.91 -34.07 -4.60
C CYS A 77 -9.80 -35.50 -4.04
N ALA A 78 -8.83 -35.78 -3.18
CA ALA A 78 -8.82 -37.01 -2.40
C ALA A 78 -10.04 -37.07 -1.46
N GLY A 79 -10.62 -38.26 -1.38
CA GLY A 79 -11.79 -38.61 -0.57
C GLY A 79 -11.45 -39.60 0.55
N THR A 80 -12.47 -40.28 1.05
CA THR A 80 -12.36 -41.31 2.09
C THR A 80 -13.32 -42.47 1.80
N CYS A 81 -13.13 -43.61 2.44
CA CYS A 81 -14.08 -44.72 2.35
C CYS A 81 -15.45 -44.37 2.95
N ASP A 82 -16.52 -44.90 2.35
CA ASP A 82 -17.92 -44.67 2.76
C ASP A 82 -18.47 -45.73 3.73
N GLY A 83 -17.64 -46.67 4.19
CA GLY A 83 -18.07 -47.80 5.03
C GLY A 83 -18.72 -48.95 4.26
N ALA A 84 -18.88 -48.84 2.94
CA ALA A 84 -19.57 -49.81 2.09
C ALA A 84 -18.76 -50.19 0.84
N ARG A 85 -17.42 -50.25 0.99
CA ARG A 85 -16.45 -50.61 -0.07
C ARG A 85 -16.48 -49.67 -1.28
N ARG A 86 -16.72 -48.38 -1.05
CA ARG A 86 -16.62 -47.33 -2.08
C ARG A 86 -15.89 -46.11 -1.54
N CYS A 87 -15.29 -45.36 -2.45
CA CYS A 87 -14.80 -44.03 -2.14
C CYS A 87 -15.93 -43.01 -2.15
N ARG A 88 -15.84 -42.05 -1.23
CA ARG A 88 -16.67 -40.86 -1.16
C ARG A 88 -15.79 -39.62 -1.24
N PHE A 89 -16.15 -38.75 -2.15
CA PHE A 89 -15.47 -37.48 -2.38
C PHE A 89 -16.36 -36.30 -1.93
N ASP A 90 -15.74 -35.21 -1.51
CA ASP A 90 -16.46 -34.00 -1.06
C ASP A 90 -16.65 -33.03 -2.23
N PRO A 91 -17.86 -32.90 -2.80
CA PRO A 91 -18.10 -32.01 -3.93
C PRO A 91 -18.10 -30.52 -3.54
N THR A 92 -18.03 -30.20 -2.25
CA THR A 92 -17.89 -28.82 -1.77
C THR A 92 -16.43 -28.38 -1.71
N LYS A 93 -15.48 -29.32 -1.75
CA LYS A 93 -14.04 -29.02 -1.70
C LYS A 93 -13.61 -28.22 -2.92
N VAL A 94 -12.98 -27.07 -2.68
CA VAL A 94 -12.35 -26.27 -3.74
C VAL A 94 -11.04 -26.96 -4.12
N CYS A 95 -10.90 -27.23 -5.41
CA CYS A 95 -9.75 -27.96 -5.93
C CYS A 95 -8.78 -27.10 -6.72
N ASP A 96 -9.29 -26.06 -7.35
CA ASP A 96 -8.49 -25.15 -8.15
C ASP A 96 -9.23 -23.80 -8.24
N GLY A 97 -8.59 -22.81 -8.85
CA GLY A 97 -9.22 -21.55 -9.21
C GLY A 97 -8.46 -20.84 -10.30
N ALA A 98 -9.12 -19.91 -10.99
CA ALA A 98 -8.48 -19.14 -12.05
C ALA A 98 -9.05 -17.75 -12.15
N CYS A 99 -8.20 -16.82 -12.55
CA CYS A 99 -8.63 -15.52 -13.00
C CYS A 99 -8.95 -15.57 -14.50
N ARG A 100 -10.17 -15.18 -14.86
CA ARG A 100 -10.57 -15.01 -16.26
C ARG A 100 -10.94 -13.56 -16.53
N THR A 101 -10.50 -13.04 -17.66
CA THR A 101 -10.97 -11.74 -18.16
C THR A 101 -12.06 -12.00 -19.19
N ASP A 102 -13.20 -11.31 -19.05
CA ASP A 102 -14.23 -11.26 -20.08
C ASP A 102 -13.71 -10.42 -21.26
N PRO A 103 -13.50 -11.00 -22.44
CA PRO A 103 -12.95 -10.25 -23.58
C PRO A 103 -13.91 -9.16 -24.09
N ALA A 104 -15.22 -9.24 -23.79
CA ALA A 104 -16.19 -8.26 -24.25
C ALA A 104 -16.24 -7.03 -23.35
N THR A 105 -16.14 -7.20 -22.02
CA THR A 105 -16.26 -6.09 -21.06
C THR A 105 -14.94 -5.68 -20.43
N GLY A 106 -13.91 -6.53 -20.53
CA GLY A 106 -12.66 -6.38 -19.77
C GLY A 106 -12.79 -6.73 -18.29
N ASP A 107 -13.97 -7.14 -17.82
CA ASP A 107 -14.20 -7.50 -16.42
C ASP A 107 -13.41 -8.75 -16.06
N THR A 108 -12.83 -8.76 -14.87
CA THR A 108 -12.16 -9.95 -14.36
C THR A 108 -13.05 -10.73 -13.39
N GLN A 109 -12.89 -12.04 -13.39
CA GLN A 109 -13.70 -12.97 -12.62
C GLN A 109 -12.78 -13.97 -11.94
N ALA A 110 -13.00 -14.20 -10.65
CA ALA A 110 -12.41 -15.31 -9.93
C ALA A 110 -13.31 -16.54 -10.10
N LEU A 111 -12.77 -17.57 -10.73
CA LEU A 111 -13.40 -18.86 -10.92
C LEU A 111 -13.00 -19.77 -9.76
N THR A 112 -13.96 -20.49 -9.20
CA THR A 112 -13.73 -21.53 -8.20
C THR A 112 -14.06 -22.89 -8.81
N PHE A 113 -13.06 -23.77 -8.90
CA PHE A 113 -13.24 -25.15 -9.33
C PHE A 113 -13.52 -26.01 -8.09
N ARG A 114 -14.47 -26.94 -8.19
CA ARG A 114 -14.85 -27.83 -7.08
C ARG A 114 -14.71 -29.29 -7.48
N CYS A 115 -14.41 -30.13 -6.50
CA CYS A 115 -14.38 -31.55 -6.72
C CYS A 115 -15.78 -32.06 -7.13
N SER A 116 -15.83 -33.15 -7.90
CA SER A 116 -17.04 -33.96 -8.05
C SER A 116 -17.08 -35.12 -7.06
N ASP A 117 -18.23 -35.76 -7.03
CA ASP A 117 -18.49 -37.05 -6.39
C ASP A 117 -17.68 -38.22 -6.96
N ASP A 118 -16.97 -38.06 -8.09
CA ASP A 118 -16.00 -39.02 -8.64
C ASP A 118 -14.53 -38.64 -8.38
N GLY A 119 -14.27 -37.59 -7.60
CA GLY A 119 -12.91 -37.16 -7.24
C GLY A 119 -12.15 -36.42 -8.35
N ARG A 120 -12.83 -35.90 -9.37
CA ARG A 120 -12.25 -34.98 -10.37
C ARG A 120 -12.40 -33.53 -9.96
N CYS A 121 -11.50 -32.66 -10.43
CA CYS A 121 -11.63 -31.22 -10.29
C CYS A 121 -12.43 -30.64 -11.46
N ASN A 122 -13.71 -30.36 -11.24
CA ASN A 122 -14.60 -29.91 -12.30
C ASN A 122 -14.43 -28.42 -12.60
N LYS A 123 -14.56 -28.08 -13.90
CA LYS A 123 -14.54 -26.70 -14.38
C LYS A 123 -15.67 -25.87 -13.75
N ALA A 124 -15.37 -24.59 -13.49
CA ALA A 124 -16.28 -23.67 -12.84
C ALA A 124 -17.52 -23.47 -13.71
N THR A 125 -18.69 -23.49 -13.07
CA THR A 125 -19.95 -23.10 -13.69
C THR A 125 -20.23 -21.63 -13.40
N ALA A 126 -21.22 -21.04 -14.09
CA ALA A 126 -21.63 -19.65 -13.85
C ALA A 126 -22.00 -19.37 -12.38
N ALA A 127 -22.48 -20.37 -11.62
CA ALA A 127 -22.83 -20.25 -10.22
C ALA A 127 -21.62 -20.15 -9.27
N THR A 128 -20.43 -20.57 -9.72
CA THR A 128 -19.16 -20.55 -8.94
C THR A 128 -18.21 -19.42 -9.34
N THR A 129 -18.71 -18.51 -10.17
CA THR A 129 -17.94 -17.38 -10.72
C THR A 129 -18.22 -16.12 -9.91
N LYS A 130 -17.16 -15.54 -9.32
CA LYS A 130 -17.24 -14.25 -8.64
C LYS A 130 -16.72 -13.14 -9.56
N ARG A 131 -17.58 -12.19 -9.95
CA ARG A 131 -17.13 -10.97 -10.64
C ARG A 131 -16.36 -10.08 -9.67
N CYS A 132 -15.20 -9.58 -10.10
CA CYS A 132 -14.33 -8.77 -9.26
C CYS A 132 -14.74 -7.30 -9.16
N ALA A 133 -15.99 -6.99 -9.52
CA ALA A 133 -16.51 -5.64 -9.67
C ALA A 133 -15.52 -4.80 -10.49
N PHE A 134 -14.83 -3.83 -9.87
CA PHE A 134 -13.91 -2.91 -10.54
C PHE A 134 -12.43 -3.22 -10.29
N SER A 135 -12.13 -4.27 -9.54
CA SER A 135 -10.78 -4.77 -9.31
C SER A 135 -10.38 -5.81 -10.36
N ARG A 136 -9.08 -5.98 -10.54
CA ARG A 136 -8.53 -7.14 -11.24
C ARG A 136 -8.49 -8.35 -10.33
N CYS A 137 -8.91 -9.48 -10.85
CA CYS A 137 -8.68 -10.77 -10.24
C CYS A 137 -7.18 -10.99 -10.12
N THR A 138 -6.73 -11.42 -8.94
CA THR A 138 -5.32 -11.75 -8.67
C THR A 138 -5.19 -13.18 -8.19
N GLY A 139 -3.99 -13.73 -8.33
CA GLY A 139 -3.67 -15.09 -7.91
C GLY A 139 -4.03 -16.14 -8.96
N SER A 140 -3.72 -17.38 -8.62
CA SER A 140 -3.99 -18.58 -9.42
C SER A 140 -4.29 -19.75 -8.51
N GLY A 141 -4.96 -20.76 -9.05
CA GLY A 141 -5.41 -21.89 -8.26
C GLY A 141 -6.28 -21.49 -7.09
N LEU A 142 -6.04 -22.11 -5.94
CA LEU A 142 -6.76 -21.84 -4.69
C LEU A 142 -6.62 -20.39 -4.19
N SER A 143 -5.68 -19.60 -4.73
CA SER A 143 -5.48 -18.20 -4.38
C SER A 143 -6.20 -17.20 -5.30
N ALA A 144 -6.86 -17.67 -6.36
CA ALA A 144 -7.60 -16.80 -7.27
C ALA A 144 -8.71 -16.06 -6.51
N ASN A 145 -8.62 -14.73 -6.44
CA ASN A 145 -9.54 -13.91 -5.68
C ASN A 145 -9.83 -12.58 -6.38
N CYS A 146 -10.86 -11.91 -5.88
CA CYS A 146 -11.21 -10.55 -6.26
C CYS A 146 -10.88 -9.61 -5.10
N PRO A 147 -9.72 -8.94 -5.12
CA PRO A 147 -9.36 -7.98 -4.08
C PRO A 147 -10.38 -6.84 -4.02
N THR A 148 -10.76 -6.40 -2.83
CA THR A 148 -11.63 -5.22 -2.69
C THR A 148 -10.83 -3.91 -2.60
N THR A 149 -9.51 -4.00 -2.73
CA THR A 149 -8.57 -2.90 -2.52
C THR A 149 -7.53 -2.83 -3.62
N CYS A 150 -7.00 -1.64 -3.91
CA CYS A 150 -5.95 -1.40 -4.90
C CYS A 150 -4.75 -0.69 -4.28
N ALA A 151 -3.55 -0.98 -4.77
CA ALA A 151 -2.33 -0.23 -4.47
C ALA A 151 -1.94 0.71 -5.62
N THR A 152 -2.23 0.30 -6.85
CA THR A 152 -1.92 1.02 -8.09
C THR A 152 -3.11 0.96 -9.05
N ALA A 153 -3.07 1.77 -10.12
CA ALA A 153 -4.07 1.71 -11.18
C ALA A 153 -4.14 0.33 -11.86
N ALA A 154 -3.05 -0.45 -11.84
CA ALA A 154 -3.00 -1.78 -12.42
C ALA A 154 -3.87 -2.79 -11.66
N ASP A 155 -4.18 -2.55 -10.39
CA ASP A 155 -5.05 -3.43 -9.59
C ASP A 155 -6.53 -3.25 -9.92
N CYS A 156 -6.88 -2.23 -10.72
CA CYS A 156 -8.24 -1.95 -11.15
C CYS A 156 -8.47 -2.32 -12.63
N LEU A 157 -9.73 -2.49 -13.01
CA LEU A 157 -10.13 -2.67 -14.40
C LEU A 157 -9.69 -1.47 -15.26
N PRO A 158 -9.48 -1.64 -16.59
CA PRO A 158 -9.06 -0.53 -17.47
C PRO A 158 -9.97 0.71 -17.45
N THR A 159 -11.25 0.54 -17.10
CA THR A 159 -12.26 1.59 -17.02
C THR A 159 -12.41 2.18 -15.61
N SER A 160 -11.69 1.64 -14.63
CA SER A 160 -11.73 2.03 -13.22
C SER A 160 -10.41 2.68 -12.80
N LEU A 161 -10.44 3.41 -11.68
CA LEU A 161 -9.30 4.12 -11.13
C LEU A 161 -9.06 3.70 -9.68
N CYS A 162 -7.79 3.67 -9.27
CA CYS A 162 -7.46 3.40 -7.88
C CYS A 162 -7.49 4.70 -7.07
N ASP A 163 -8.56 4.90 -6.28
CA ASP A 163 -8.64 5.97 -5.29
C ASP A 163 -7.97 5.53 -3.98
N ARG A 164 -6.93 6.24 -3.57
CA ARG A 164 -6.14 5.93 -2.37
C ARG A 164 -6.36 6.92 -1.23
N ALA A 165 -7.35 7.81 -1.28
CA ALA A 165 -7.64 8.67 -0.11
C ALA A 165 -8.08 7.86 1.10
N GLU A 166 -8.99 6.91 0.91
CA GLU A 166 -9.49 6.06 2.00
C GLU A 166 -8.47 5.03 2.48
N ALA A 167 -7.35 4.86 1.74
CA ALA A 167 -6.32 3.86 1.98
C ALA A 167 -5.58 3.99 3.31
N HIS A 168 -5.87 5.03 4.08
CA HIS A 168 -4.84 5.68 4.84
C HIS A 168 -4.78 5.31 6.32
N ALA A 169 -5.58 4.30 6.72
CA ALA A 169 -5.37 3.48 7.90
C ALA A 169 -4.77 2.08 7.59
N SER A 170 -4.94 1.53 6.38
CA SER A 170 -4.59 0.13 6.02
C SER A 170 -3.55 -0.01 4.89
N GLY A 171 -3.15 1.09 4.26
CA GLY A 171 -2.18 1.13 3.16
C GLY A 171 -2.72 0.78 1.77
N ARG A 172 -4.04 0.59 1.57
CA ARG A 172 -4.62 0.21 0.27
C ARG A 172 -5.91 0.96 -0.08
N GLY A 173 -6.00 1.48 -1.30
CA GLY A 173 -7.16 2.22 -1.83
C GLY A 173 -8.30 1.33 -2.31
N THR A 174 -9.28 1.93 -2.99
CA THR A 174 -10.46 1.28 -3.57
C THR A 174 -10.56 1.57 -5.07
N CYS A 175 -11.02 0.59 -5.85
CA CYS A 175 -11.27 0.79 -7.28
C CYS A 175 -12.61 1.52 -7.47
N VAL A 176 -12.55 2.71 -8.05
CA VAL A 176 -13.71 3.58 -8.32
C VAL A 176 -14.61 2.95 -9.38
N ASP A 177 -15.92 2.96 -9.13
CA ASP A 177 -16.91 2.53 -10.12
C ASP A 177 -16.81 3.40 -11.38
N PRO A 178 -16.65 2.83 -12.59
CA PRO A 178 -16.62 3.59 -13.83
C PRO A 178 -17.79 4.56 -14.03
N LYS A 179 -18.96 4.30 -13.40
CA LYS A 179 -20.11 5.20 -13.49
C LYS A 179 -19.91 6.52 -12.72
N ASP A 180 -19.08 6.51 -11.69
CA ASP A 180 -18.77 7.66 -10.83
C ASP A 180 -17.62 8.50 -11.43
N ILE A 181 -16.96 7.98 -12.47
CA ILE A 181 -15.96 8.70 -13.26
C ILE A 181 -16.69 9.57 -14.26
N LEU A 182 -16.50 10.89 -14.14
CA LEU A 182 -17.01 11.84 -15.11
C LEU A 182 -16.31 11.65 -16.46
N ARG A 183 -14.98 11.60 -16.43
CA ARG A 183 -14.17 11.53 -17.65
C ARG A 183 -12.75 11.01 -17.37
N LEU A 184 -12.24 10.23 -18.34
CA LEU A 184 -10.80 10.04 -18.53
C LEU A 184 -10.34 11.06 -19.55
N THR A 185 -9.49 11.98 -19.12
CA THR A 185 -9.11 13.16 -19.88
C THR A 185 -7.74 12.95 -20.51
N ASP A 186 -7.58 13.31 -21.78
CA ASP A 186 -6.32 13.27 -22.51
C ASP A 186 -5.87 14.70 -22.82
N PRO A 187 -4.61 15.08 -22.54
CA PRO A 187 -4.17 16.47 -22.72
C PRO A 187 -4.11 16.88 -24.19
N THR A 188 -4.14 15.92 -25.14
CA THR A 188 -4.20 16.22 -26.58
C THR A 188 -5.58 16.69 -27.03
N THR A 189 -6.64 16.25 -26.36
CA THR A 189 -8.04 16.57 -26.72
C THR A 189 -8.69 17.54 -25.75
N ASP A 190 -8.27 17.55 -24.49
CA ASP A 190 -8.95 18.21 -23.38
C ASP A 190 -7.96 18.89 -22.43
N ALA A 191 -7.03 19.66 -22.99
CA ALA A 191 -6.00 20.36 -22.22
C ALA A 191 -6.57 21.34 -21.19
N ASN A 192 -7.73 21.94 -21.43
CA ASN A 192 -8.39 22.86 -20.49
C ASN A 192 -9.45 22.12 -19.66
N LEU A 193 -9.22 22.03 -18.36
CA LEU A 193 -10.06 21.25 -17.45
C LEU A 193 -11.23 22.03 -16.85
N ASN A 194 -11.33 23.35 -17.05
CA ASN A 194 -12.32 24.18 -16.36
C ASN A 194 -13.77 23.69 -16.53
N THR A 195 -14.15 23.31 -17.76
CA THR A 195 -15.49 22.79 -18.04
C THR A 195 -15.73 21.44 -17.37
N ALA A 196 -14.79 20.50 -17.48
CA ALA A 196 -14.92 19.18 -16.90
C ALA A 196 -14.96 19.25 -15.36
N PHE A 197 -14.14 20.13 -14.78
CA PHE A 197 -14.11 20.39 -13.34
C PHE A 197 -15.44 20.97 -12.85
N GLY A 198 -16.03 21.91 -13.58
CA GLY A 198 -17.34 22.50 -13.25
C GLY A 198 -18.52 21.52 -13.34
N GLN A 199 -18.37 20.42 -14.08
CA GLN A 199 -19.38 19.37 -14.23
C GLN A 199 -19.37 18.32 -13.10
N LEU A 200 -18.36 18.36 -12.23
CA LEU A 200 -18.27 17.42 -11.11
C LEU A 200 -19.47 17.55 -10.17
N SER A 201 -19.89 16.41 -9.62
CA SER A 201 -21.08 16.31 -8.78
C SER A 201 -20.94 15.17 -7.77
N ALA A 202 -21.90 15.06 -6.85
CA ALA A 202 -21.93 13.98 -5.87
C ALA A 202 -22.02 12.58 -6.52
N THR A 203 -22.63 12.46 -7.71
CA THR A 203 -22.80 11.19 -8.44
C THR A 203 -21.70 10.94 -9.47
N LYS A 204 -20.96 11.97 -9.88
CA LYS A 204 -19.78 11.86 -10.73
C LYS A 204 -18.66 12.76 -10.23
N PRO A 205 -17.99 12.39 -9.12
CA PRO A 205 -17.00 13.25 -8.49
C PRO A 205 -15.59 13.09 -9.09
N VAL A 206 -15.35 12.13 -9.99
CA VAL A 206 -13.98 11.73 -10.36
C VAL A 206 -13.57 12.19 -11.76
N LEU A 207 -12.39 12.79 -11.86
CA LEU A 207 -11.64 13.07 -13.10
C LEU A 207 -10.35 12.27 -13.11
N GLY A 208 -10.21 11.35 -14.08
CA GLY A 208 -8.96 10.65 -14.33
C GLY A 208 -8.14 11.41 -15.38
N LEU A 209 -6.88 11.70 -15.08
CA LEU A 209 -6.01 12.49 -15.94
C LEU A 209 -4.88 11.62 -16.48
N ARG A 210 -4.82 11.47 -17.81
CA ARG A 210 -3.70 10.77 -18.46
C ARG A 210 -2.42 11.61 -18.36
N PRO A 211 -1.24 10.98 -18.50
CA PRO A 211 0.02 11.71 -18.53
C PRO A 211 0.02 12.86 -19.53
N GLY A 212 0.49 14.02 -19.07
CA GLY A 212 0.74 15.23 -19.83
C GLY A 212 0.31 16.49 -19.07
N THR A 213 0.12 17.59 -19.80
CA THR A 213 -0.06 18.92 -19.21
C THR A 213 -1.45 19.47 -19.51
N TYR A 214 -2.09 20.02 -18.48
CA TYR A 214 -3.42 20.61 -18.50
C TYR A 214 -3.38 22.04 -17.95
N THR A 215 -4.39 22.83 -18.27
CA THR A 215 -4.66 24.13 -17.64
C THR A 215 -5.91 24.06 -16.78
N LEU A 216 -5.87 24.70 -15.62
CA LEU A 216 -6.99 24.78 -14.68
C LEU A 216 -6.96 26.09 -13.90
N GLY A 217 -8.12 26.66 -13.65
CA GLY A 217 -8.34 27.85 -12.84
C GLY A 217 -9.81 27.92 -12.52
N ALA A 218 -10.23 27.20 -11.47
CA ALA A 218 -11.64 26.94 -11.21
C ALA A 218 -12.00 26.99 -9.72
N THR A 219 -13.26 27.32 -9.44
CA THR A 219 -13.84 27.24 -8.11
C THR A 219 -14.70 25.99 -7.98
N LEU A 220 -14.44 25.18 -6.97
CA LEU A 220 -15.31 24.08 -6.55
C LEU A 220 -16.47 24.64 -5.74
N ALA A 221 -17.65 24.70 -6.37
CA ALA A 221 -18.84 25.26 -5.78
C ALA A 221 -19.27 24.54 -4.48
N ALA A 222 -20.07 25.22 -3.66
CA ALA A 222 -20.48 24.72 -2.37
C ALA A 222 -21.19 23.36 -2.45
N GLY A 223 -20.90 22.47 -1.50
CA GLY A 223 -21.48 21.12 -1.44
C GLY A 223 -20.99 20.14 -2.51
N LYS A 224 -20.05 20.53 -3.37
CA LYS A 224 -19.52 19.67 -4.44
C LYS A 224 -18.34 18.82 -3.95
N ARG A 225 -18.13 17.71 -4.66
CA ARG A 225 -17.00 16.79 -4.45
C ARG A 225 -16.21 16.71 -5.75
N ALA A 226 -14.89 16.81 -5.63
CA ALA A 226 -13.95 16.68 -6.73
C ALA A 226 -12.78 15.79 -6.34
N LEU A 227 -12.58 14.73 -7.12
CA LEU A 227 -11.46 13.80 -7.00
C LEU A 227 -10.71 13.79 -8.33
N LEU A 228 -9.50 14.35 -8.34
CA LEU A 228 -8.62 14.35 -9.50
C LEU A 228 -7.52 13.31 -9.27
N ILE A 229 -7.44 12.32 -10.16
CA ILE A 229 -6.46 11.23 -10.09
C ILE A 229 -5.59 11.25 -11.33
N GLY A 230 -4.29 11.48 -11.16
CA GLY A 230 -3.30 11.31 -12.22
C GLY A 230 -2.94 9.84 -12.44
N LEU A 231 -2.89 9.44 -13.72
CA LEU A 231 -2.62 8.07 -14.17
C LEU A 231 -1.16 7.82 -14.57
N GLY A 232 -0.27 8.74 -14.20
CA GLY A 232 1.17 8.59 -14.39
C GLY A 232 1.83 7.63 -13.39
N ALA A 233 3.08 7.29 -13.66
CA ALA A 233 3.91 6.54 -12.72
C ALA A 233 4.33 7.40 -11.51
N LYS A 234 4.40 8.73 -11.70
CA LYS A 234 4.72 9.71 -10.68
C LYS A 234 3.89 11.00 -10.84
N PRO A 235 3.83 11.88 -9.84
CA PRO A 235 3.01 13.08 -9.89
C PRO A 235 3.35 14.02 -11.06
N ASP A 236 4.64 14.12 -11.41
CA ASP A 236 5.12 15.01 -12.48
C ASP A 236 4.74 14.56 -13.90
N ASP A 237 4.21 13.33 -14.05
CA ASP A 237 3.70 12.87 -15.33
C ASP A 237 2.36 13.54 -15.67
N VAL A 238 1.64 14.08 -14.67
CA VAL A 238 0.35 14.77 -14.84
C VAL A 238 0.44 16.17 -14.23
N ILE A 239 0.58 17.18 -15.07
CA ILE A 239 0.84 18.56 -14.65
C ILE A 239 -0.40 19.42 -14.89
N LEU A 240 -0.90 20.05 -13.84
CA LEU A 240 -1.88 21.12 -13.89
C LEU A 240 -1.15 22.46 -13.85
N ARG A 241 -1.33 23.28 -14.87
CA ARG A 241 -0.84 24.66 -14.94
C ARG A 241 -1.96 25.62 -14.57
N PRO A 242 -1.69 26.62 -13.73
CA PRO A 242 -2.69 27.62 -13.40
C PRO A 242 -3.08 28.44 -14.65
N SER A 243 -4.38 28.52 -14.93
CA SER A 243 -4.96 29.52 -15.84
C SER A 243 -5.53 30.73 -15.08
N ALA A 244 -5.73 30.59 -13.78
CA ALA A 244 -6.13 31.64 -12.84
C ALA A 244 -5.51 31.34 -11.46
N ALA A 245 -5.56 32.31 -10.54
CA ALA A 245 -5.14 32.14 -9.16
C ALA A 245 -6.33 32.36 -8.20
N PRO A 246 -6.53 31.48 -7.19
CA PRO A 246 -5.82 30.22 -7.01
C PRO A 246 -6.08 29.25 -8.18
N THR A 247 -5.25 28.22 -8.35
CA THR A 247 -5.48 27.20 -9.39
C THR A 247 -6.80 26.48 -9.15
N ILE A 248 -7.06 26.15 -7.87
CA ILE A 248 -8.34 25.63 -7.41
C ILE A 248 -8.75 26.38 -6.15
N ASP A 249 -9.94 26.95 -6.18
CA ASP A 249 -10.60 27.56 -5.04
C ASP A 249 -11.68 26.59 -4.50
N VAL A 250 -11.65 26.28 -3.21
CA VAL A 250 -12.57 25.32 -2.59
C VAL A 250 -13.60 26.08 -1.74
N GLY A 251 -14.85 26.10 -2.19
CA GLY A 251 -15.95 26.74 -1.47
C GLY A 251 -16.41 25.95 -0.23
N THR A 252 -17.48 26.41 0.41
CA THR A 252 -18.04 25.83 1.65
C THR A 252 -18.68 24.45 1.46
N ASN A 253 -18.65 23.59 2.48
CA ASN A 253 -19.15 22.20 2.41
C ASN A 253 -18.61 21.38 1.22
N ALA A 254 -17.47 21.75 0.66
CA ALA A 254 -16.90 21.10 -0.51
C ALA A 254 -15.80 20.10 -0.10
N THR A 255 -15.56 19.10 -0.95
CA THR A 255 -14.49 18.11 -0.75
C THR A 255 -13.62 18.06 -1.98
N LEU A 256 -12.35 18.46 -1.84
CA LEU A 256 -11.34 18.32 -2.88
C LEU A 256 -10.34 17.22 -2.49
N GLN A 257 -10.06 16.35 -3.45
CA GLN A 257 -8.96 15.41 -3.34
C GLN A 257 -8.13 15.42 -4.62
N LEU A 258 -6.82 15.54 -4.44
CA LEU A 258 -5.82 15.45 -5.50
C LEU A 258 -4.94 14.24 -5.22
N GLN A 259 -4.76 13.40 -6.24
CA GLN A 259 -3.93 12.20 -6.16
C GLN A 259 -2.97 12.09 -7.34
N ASN A 260 -1.69 11.84 -7.06
CA ASN A 260 -0.67 11.48 -8.05
C ASN A 260 -0.59 12.47 -9.23
N LEU A 261 -0.52 13.76 -8.92
CA LEU A 261 -0.44 14.83 -9.92
C LEU A 261 0.34 16.03 -9.37
N ALA A 262 0.79 16.91 -10.25
CA ALA A 262 1.51 18.12 -9.89
C ALA A 262 0.73 19.38 -10.29
N ILE A 263 0.63 20.37 -9.40
CA ILE A 263 0.21 21.74 -9.74
C ILE A 263 1.45 22.62 -9.78
N VAL A 264 1.89 22.94 -11.00
CA VAL A 264 3.17 23.63 -11.23
C VAL A 264 2.93 24.93 -11.96
N ARG A 265 3.31 26.04 -11.32
CA ARG A 265 3.40 27.32 -12.02
C ARG A 265 4.76 27.41 -12.73
N PRO A 266 4.79 27.55 -14.08
CA PRO A 266 6.06 27.76 -14.78
C PRO A 266 6.66 29.13 -14.44
N LEU A 267 7.98 29.19 -14.45
CA LEU A 267 8.71 30.47 -14.42
C LEU A 267 8.23 31.37 -15.56
N GLY A 268 8.03 32.66 -15.26
CA GLY A 268 7.50 33.64 -16.22
C GLY A 268 5.97 33.59 -16.42
N SER A 269 5.25 32.71 -15.73
CA SER A 269 3.79 32.74 -15.74
C SER A 269 3.26 34.07 -15.19
N PRO A 270 2.28 34.72 -15.85
CA PRO A 270 1.65 35.94 -15.35
C PRO A 270 0.67 35.68 -14.19
N VAL A 271 0.36 34.42 -13.89
CA VAL A 271 -0.56 34.08 -12.82
C VAL A 271 0.13 34.26 -11.47
N VAL A 272 -0.48 35.08 -10.61
CA VAL A 272 0.02 35.44 -9.28
C VAL A 272 -0.99 34.99 -8.23
N GLY A 273 -0.56 34.16 -7.28
CA GLY A 273 -1.36 33.74 -6.13
C GLY A 273 -1.05 32.30 -5.70
N ASN A 274 -1.96 31.75 -4.90
CA ASN A 274 -1.79 30.41 -4.31
C ASN A 274 -1.99 29.29 -5.33
N ALA A 275 -1.43 28.11 -5.09
CA ALA A 275 -1.82 26.92 -5.86
C ALA A 275 -3.26 26.55 -5.52
N LEU A 276 -3.55 26.44 -4.22
CA LEU A 276 -4.86 26.06 -3.69
C LEU A 276 -5.29 27.03 -2.60
N THR A 277 -6.57 27.38 -2.62
CA THR A 277 -7.23 28.06 -1.50
C THR A 277 -8.45 27.25 -1.07
N CYS A 278 -8.65 27.12 0.24
CA CYS A 278 -9.87 26.60 0.81
C CYS A 278 -10.38 27.57 1.86
N ASP A 279 -11.42 28.33 1.54
CA ASP A 279 -12.00 29.31 2.46
C ASP A 279 -13.44 28.92 2.77
N ALA A 280 -13.58 28.15 3.85
CA ALA A 280 -14.87 27.72 4.37
C ALA A 280 -15.27 28.57 5.57
N ASP A 281 -16.39 28.22 6.21
CA ASP A 281 -16.81 28.84 7.46
C ASP A 281 -17.00 27.80 8.58
N ALA A 282 -17.12 28.26 9.82
CA ALA A 282 -17.24 27.41 11.00
C ALA A 282 -18.46 26.47 10.97
N THR A 283 -19.51 26.83 10.24
CA THR A 283 -20.76 26.07 10.11
C THR A 283 -20.80 25.18 8.86
N HIS A 284 -19.98 25.46 7.86
CA HIS A 284 -19.96 24.80 6.56
C HIS A 284 -18.54 24.38 6.15
N ARG A 285 -17.93 23.52 6.97
CA ARG A 285 -16.53 23.13 6.83
C ARG A 285 -16.30 22.32 5.55
N SER A 286 -15.16 22.57 4.91
CA SER A 286 -14.73 21.85 3.71
C SER A 286 -13.55 20.93 4.01
N SER A 287 -13.18 20.08 3.06
CA SER A 287 -12.00 19.23 3.20
C SER A 287 -11.13 19.22 1.95
N VAL A 288 -9.81 19.17 2.18
CA VAL A 288 -8.80 19.10 1.13
C VAL A 288 -7.86 17.94 1.45
N THR A 289 -7.71 17.01 0.51
CA THR A 289 -6.77 15.90 0.61
C THR A 289 -5.76 15.97 -0.52
N LEU A 290 -4.47 16.03 -0.17
CA LEU A 290 -3.34 15.95 -1.09
C LEU A 290 -2.63 14.63 -0.86
N LEU A 291 -2.59 13.78 -1.89
CA LEU A 291 -1.95 12.48 -1.82
C LEU A 291 -1.00 12.28 -2.99
N GLU A 292 0.30 12.18 -2.71
CA GLU A 292 1.29 12.11 -3.79
C GLU A 292 1.10 13.28 -4.76
N THR A 293 1.00 14.48 -4.20
CA THR A 293 0.76 15.69 -4.95
C THR A 293 1.97 16.60 -4.84
N THR A 294 2.38 17.19 -5.95
CA THR A 294 3.43 18.23 -5.98
C THR A 294 2.78 19.60 -6.13
N LEU A 295 3.07 20.57 -5.25
CA LEU A 295 2.67 21.97 -5.41
C LEU A 295 3.92 22.84 -5.50
N SER A 296 4.16 23.48 -6.64
CA SER A 296 5.41 24.23 -6.82
C SER A 296 5.39 25.44 -7.73
N GLY A 297 6.32 26.35 -7.44
CA GLY A 297 6.62 27.52 -8.25
C GLY A 297 5.64 28.68 -8.06
N HIS A 298 4.65 28.58 -7.17
CA HIS A 298 3.58 29.59 -7.03
C HIS A 298 4.10 30.86 -6.35
N THR A 299 3.60 32.02 -6.75
CA THR A 299 4.01 33.29 -6.10
C THR A 299 3.32 33.49 -4.74
N GLY A 300 2.17 32.85 -4.53
CA GLY A 300 1.52 32.76 -3.24
C GLY A 300 1.93 31.49 -2.50
N LYS A 301 1.02 30.97 -1.68
CA LYS A 301 1.22 29.75 -0.91
C LYS A 301 0.97 28.51 -1.76
N GLY A 302 1.58 27.38 -1.40
CA GLY A 302 1.19 26.08 -1.95
C GLY A 302 -0.29 25.79 -1.63
N LEU A 303 -0.65 25.80 -0.35
CA LEU A 303 -2.04 25.70 0.09
C LEU A 303 -2.31 26.69 1.23
N GLU A 304 -3.36 27.48 1.05
CA GLU A 304 -3.96 28.30 2.10
C GLU A 304 -5.34 27.74 2.47
N SER A 305 -5.60 27.55 3.75
CA SER A 305 -6.91 27.06 4.20
C SER A 305 -7.41 27.76 5.45
N SER A 306 -8.69 28.07 5.50
CA SER A 306 -9.42 28.51 6.69
C SER A 306 -10.71 27.69 6.82
N TYR A 307 -10.99 27.18 8.03
CA TYR A 307 -12.16 26.35 8.33
C TYR A 307 -12.27 25.04 7.53
N CYS A 308 -11.17 24.59 6.93
CA CYS A 308 -11.10 23.34 6.21
C CYS A 308 -10.33 22.27 6.99
N ASP A 309 -10.75 21.01 6.87
CA ASP A 309 -9.94 19.86 7.29
C ASP A 309 -8.97 19.50 6.18
N VAL A 310 -7.68 19.53 6.49
CA VAL A 310 -6.63 19.32 5.49
C VAL A 310 -5.81 18.09 5.82
N THR A 311 -5.70 17.19 4.83
CA THR A 311 -4.82 16.03 4.88
C THR A 311 -3.78 16.13 3.77
N VAL A 312 -2.50 16.18 4.12
CA VAL A 312 -1.38 16.18 3.18
C VAL A 312 -0.52 14.96 3.46
N ARG A 313 -0.35 14.11 2.45
CA ARG A 313 0.36 12.84 2.59
C ARG A 313 1.24 12.55 1.40
N ARG A 314 2.45 12.05 1.66
CA ARG A 314 3.39 11.61 0.60
C ARG A 314 3.59 12.66 -0.50
N SER A 315 3.48 13.93 -0.12
CA SER A 315 3.38 15.06 -1.06
C SER A 315 4.65 15.90 -0.98
N THR A 316 4.85 16.74 -2.00
CA THR A 316 5.99 17.66 -2.06
C THR A 316 5.48 19.09 -2.27
N LEU A 317 5.90 20.01 -1.42
CA LEU A 317 5.62 21.44 -1.58
C LEU A 317 6.94 22.19 -1.63
N HIS A 318 7.20 22.88 -2.74
CA HIS A 318 8.48 23.56 -2.89
C HIS A 318 8.46 24.79 -3.79
N ALA A 319 9.43 25.68 -3.56
CA ALA A 319 9.61 26.89 -4.38
C ALA A 319 8.32 27.73 -4.51
N ASN A 320 7.53 27.82 -3.44
CA ASN A 320 6.35 28.68 -3.37
C ASN A 320 6.71 29.94 -2.59
N ASP A 321 6.71 31.10 -3.23
CA ASP A 321 7.27 32.36 -2.68
C ASP A 321 6.49 32.87 -1.46
N GLY A 322 5.18 32.59 -1.40
CA GLY A 322 4.32 32.96 -0.27
C GLY A 322 4.31 31.94 0.88
N GLY A 323 4.94 30.78 0.71
CA GLY A 323 5.03 29.71 1.71
C GLY A 323 4.45 28.36 1.24
N GLY A 324 4.66 27.30 2.01
CA GLY A 324 4.18 25.95 1.71
C GLY A 324 2.72 25.78 2.11
N LEU A 325 2.46 25.59 3.41
CA LEU A 325 1.14 25.35 3.99
C LEU A 325 0.79 26.43 5.01
N ALA A 326 -0.29 27.18 4.79
CA ALA A 326 -0.88 28.04 5.83
C ALA A 326 -2.29 27.53 6.17
N LEU A 327 -2.42 26.95 7.36
CA LEU A 327 -3.58 26.15 7.75
C LEU A 327 -4.24 26.75 8.99
N ALA A 328 -5.47 27.23 8.86
CA ALA A 328 -6.20 27.93 9.90
C ALA A 328 -7.57 27.31 10.23
N ASN A 329 -7.97 27.38 11.50
CA ASN A 329 -9.31 27.05 11.99
C ASN A 329 -9.82 25.64 11.62
N GLY A 330 -8.94 24.63 11.62
CA GLY A 330 -9.34 23.27 11.28
C GLY A 330 -8.50 22.15 11.86
N ARG A 331 -8.81 20.93 11.43
CA ARG A 331 -8.06 19.73 11.78
C ARG A 331 -7.10 19.39 10.65
N PHE A 332 -5.84 19.17 11.01
CA PHE A 332 -4.77 19.02 10.05
C PHE A 332 -4.01 17.71 10.26
N ILE A 333 -3.80 16.98 9.17
CA ILE A 333 -2.94 15.79 9.12
C ILE A 333 -1.89 16.06 8.06
N VAL A 334 -0.63 16.15 8.46
CA VAL A 334 0.50 16.27 7.53
C VAL A 334 1.44 15.11 7.84
N SER A 335 1.58 14.19 6.90
CA SER A 335 2.49 13.06 7.06
C SER A 335 3.31 12.72 5.83
N ASP A 336 4.50 12.14 6.06
CA ASP A 336 5.35 11.61 4.99
C ASP A 336 5.61 12.64 3.87
N THR A 337 5.64 13.92 4.22
CA THR A 337 5.62 15.05 3.26
C THR A 337 6.92 15.83 3.31
N LEU A 338 7.39 16.24 2.14
CA LEU A 338 8.59 17.06 1.96
C LEU A 338 8.19 18.51 1.66
N LEU A 339 8.64 19.45 2.49
CA LEU A 339 8.45 20.89 2.31
C LEU A 339 9.80 21.60 2.26
N TYR A 340 10.18 22.14 1.11
CA TYR A 340 11.48 22.78 0.97
C TYR A 340 11.52 24.02 0.08
N GLY A 341 12.41 24.97 0.40
CA GLY A 341 12.61 26.16 -0.42
C GLY A 341 11.35 27.02 -0.57
N ASN A 342 10.44 26.99 0.41
CA ASN A 342 9.24 27.82 0.40
C ASN A 342 9.45 29.11 1.18
N GLY A 343 8.70 30.14 0.81
CA GLY A 343 8.65 31.43 1.46
C GLY A 343 9.76 32.39 1.03
N THR A 344 9.65 33.62 1.52
CA THR A 344 10.53 34.75 1.17
C THR A 344 11.03 35.41 2.45
N ALA A 345 12.32 35.78 2.48
CA ALA A 345 12.97 36.36 3.67
C ALA A 345 12.85 37.90 3.74
N GLY A 346 13.18 38.46 4.91
CA GLY A 346 13.32 39.89 5.14
C GLY A 346 12.06 40.58 5.67
N ALA A 347 12.14 41.88 5.94
CA ALA A 347 11.06 42.68 6.53
C ALA A 347 9.74 42.71 5.71
N GLY A 348 9.80 42.43 4.41
CA GLY A 348 8.64 42.26 3.52
C GLY A 348 8.41 40.82 3.07
N GLY A 349 9.05 39.86 3.73
CA GLY A 349 8.98 38.44 3.41
C GLY A 349 7.62 37.82 3.70
N SER A 350 7.49 36.53 3.41
CA SER A 350 6.24 35.80 3.61
C SER A 350 5.94 35.57 5.10
N THR A 351 4.65 35.59 5.46
CA THR A 351 4.18 35.26 6.82
C THR A 351 4.20 33.75 7.11
N THR A 352 4.62 32.94 6.15
CA THR A 352 4.72 31.49 6.24
C THR A 352 5.90 31.02 5.39
N GLY A 353 6.75 30.18 5.96
CA GLY A 353 7.79 29.45 5.22
C GLY A 353 7.29 28.08 4.79
N GLY A 354 7.63 27.04 5.54
CA GLY A 354 7.23 25.66 5.32
C GLY A 354 5.78 25.43 5.73
N VAL A 355 5.50 25.42 7.04
CA VAL A 355 4.16 25.13 7.57
C VAL A 355 3.77 26.10 8.67
N SER A 356 2.55 26.61 8.63
CA SER A 356 1.92 27.39 9.68
C SER A 356 0.57 26.79 10.07
N PHE A 357 0.36 26.58 11.37
CA PHE A 357 -0.90 26.16 11.97
C PHE A 357 -1.45 27.28 12.85
N ALA A 358 -2.61 27.83 12.47
CA ALA A 358 -3.30 28.88 13.21
C ALA A 358 -4.64 28.39 13.74
N SER A 359 -4.88 28.51 15.05
CA SER A 359 -6.16 28.14 15.68
C SER A 359 -6.63 26.72 15.32
N ALA A 360 -5.68 25.77 15.22
CA ALA A 360 -5.98 24.40 14.85
C ALA A 360 -6.81 23.70 15.94
N THR A 361 -7.83 22.94 15.53
CA THR A 361 -8.64 22.12 16.45
C THR A 361 -8.01 20.75 16.71
N GLY A 362 -7.05 20.34 15.87
CA GLY A 362 -6.20 19.17 16.07
C GLY A 362 -5.14 19.06 14.98
N VAL A 363 -3.92 18.66 15.36
CA VAL A 363 -2.80 18.51 14.42
C VAL A 363 -2.16 17.13 14.59
N THR A 364 -1.98 16.42 13.48
CA THR A 364 -1.11 15.25 13.38
C THR A 364 0.04 15.60 12.43
N PHE A 365 1.26 15.68 12.96
CA PHE A 365 2.46 16.01 12.19
C PHE A 365 3.50 14.91 12.36
N LEU A 366 3.64 14.05 11.34
CA LEU A 366 4.38 12.79 11.45
C LEU A 366 5.25 12.52 10.21
N ASN A 367 6.50 12.07 10.38
CA ASN A 367 7.36 11.64 9.26
C ASN A 367 7.62 12.72 8.20
N ASN A 368 7.64 14.00 8.57
CA ASN A 368 7.81 15.08 7.60
C ASN A 368 9.26 15.57 7.55
N THR A 369 9.65 16.12 6.39
CA THR A 369 10.91 16.84 6.22
C THR A 369 10.62 18.27 5.81
N VAL A 370 11.05 19.25 6.64
CA VAL A 370 10.81 20.68 6.44
C VAL A 370 12.14 21.42 6.45
N VAL A 371 12.65 21.75 5.26
CA VAL A 371 14.04 22.21 5.12
C VAL A 371 14.20 23.42 4.21
N SER A 372 15.17 24.28 4.52
CA SER A 372 15.55 25.40 3.64
C SER A 372 14.40 26.34 3.30
N ASN A 373 13.43 26.50 4.20
CA ASN A 373 12.34 27.46 4.02
C ASN A 373 12.72 28.82 4.62
N LEU A 374 12.15 29.88 4.06
CA LEU A 374 12.35 31.27 4.44
C LEU A 374 11.03 31.88 4.90
N ALA A 375 11.08 32.91 5.74
CA ALA A 375 9.94 33.70 6.14
C ALA A 375 10.41 35.10 6.53
N ALA A 376 9.44 36.01 6.72
CA ALA A 376 9.69 37.35 7.24
C ALA A 376 10.46 37.32 8.56
N ASP A 377 11.22 38.38 8.82
CA ASP A 377 12.06 38.48 10.03
C ASP A 377 11.21 38.27 11.30
N GLY A 378 11.69 37.40 12.20
CA GLY A 378 10.98 37.02 13.43
C GLY A 378 9.88 35.95 13.26
N THR A 379 9.60 35.49 12.05
CA THR A 379 8.62 34.43 11.78
C THR A 379 9.30 33.07 11.63
N ALA A 380 8.75 32.02 12.24
CA ALA A 380 9.27 30.67 12.05
C ALA A 380 9.00 30.20 10.61
N ALA A 381 10.08 30.01 9.86
CA ALA A 381 10.04 29.53 8.49
C ALA A 381 9.96 28.01 8.39
N GLY A 382 10.34 27.21 9.38
CA GLY A 382 10.15 25.76 9.31
C GLY A 382 8.70 25.38 9.66
N VAL A 383 8.40 25.29 10.96
CA VAL A 383 7.06 25.00 11.46
C VAL A 383 6.63 26.03 12.51
N LEU A 384 5.54 26.74 12.23
CA LEU A 384 4.93 27.70 13.13
C LEU A 384 3.61 27.12 13.67
N CYS A 385 3.49 26.98 14.99
CA CYS A 385 2.24 26.58 15.64
C CYS A 385 1.57 27.77 16.35
N SER A 386 0.25 27.72 16.55
CA SER A 386 -0.45 28.69 17.41
C SER A 386 -0.54 28.27 18.87
N THR A 387 -0.31 26.99 19.18
CA THR A 387 -0.39 26.43 20.53
C THR A 387 0.69 25.37 20.77
N ALA A 388 1.19 25.27 22.01
CA ALA A 388 2.18 24.28 22.44
C ALA A 388 1.68 22.83 22.44
N THR A 389 0.39 22.60 22.21
CA THR A 389 -0.20 21.25 22.14
C THR A 389 0.14 20.50 20.85
N THR A 390 0.59 21.20 19.81
CA THR A 390 0.99 20.56 18.55
C THR A 390 2.37 19.93 18.73
N GLN A 391 2.45 18.61 18.56
CA GLN A 391 3.68 17.83 18.68
C GLN A 391 4.21 17.39 17.31
N LEU A 392 5.49 17.65 17.04
CA LEU A 392 6.19 17.15 15.84
C LEU A 392 6.77 15.78 16.13
N VAL A 393 6.34 14.75 15.40
CA VAL A 393 6.73 13.35 15.63
C VAL A 393 7.52 12.81 14.43
N ASN A 394 8.63 12.13 14.70
CA ASN A 394 9.49 11.50 13.68
C ASN A 394 9.79 12.43 12.48
N SER A 395 10.02 13.72 12.73
CA SER A 395 10.13 14.73 11.67
C SER A 395 11.49 15.43 11.70
N LEU A 396 11.98 15.81 10.53
CA LEU A 396 13.17 16.62 10.34
C LEU A 396 12.79 18.07 10.03
N VAL A 397 13.26 19.02 10.83
CA VAL A 397 13.11 20.46 10.58
C VAL A 397 14.49 21.11 10.67
N ALA A 398 15.05 21.52 9.54
CA ALA A 398 16.44 22.00 9.50
C ALA A 398 16.69 23.09 8.46
N ALA A 399 17.72 23.91 8.70
CA ALA A 399 18.18 24.92 7.75
C ALA A 399 17.10 25.93 7.29
N ASN A 400 16.05 26.17 8.09
CA ASN A 400 15.05 27.21 7.82
C ASN A 400 15.49 28.52 8.49
N SER A 401 15.10 29.69 7.96
CA SER A 401 15.51 31.00 8.54
C SER A 401 15.17 31.15 10.02
N LEU A 402 14.08 30.50 10.47
CA LEU A 402 13.82 30.13 11.86
C LEU A 402 13.08 28.79 11.87
N ASN A 403 13.59 27.78 12.59
CA ASN A 403 13.11 26.40 12.42
C ASN A 403 11.73 26.13 12.99
N VAL A 404 11.51 26.37 14.28
CA VAL A 404 10.26 26.00 14.95
C VAL A 404 9.87 27.08 15.94
N ALA A 405 8.59 27.45 15.97
CA ALA A 405 8.03 28.29 17.02
C ALA A 405 6.73 27.71 17.55
N LEU A 406 6.58 27.77 18.88
CA LEU A 406 5.37 27.40 19.63
C LEU A 406 4.91 25.93 19.49
N CYS A 407 5.61 25.07 18.75
CA CYS A 407 5.35 23.64 18.71
C CYS A 407 6.17 22.89 19.77
N THR A 408 5.69 21.72 20.21
CA THR A 408 6.51 20.76 20.95
C THR A 408 7.18 19.79 19.98
N VAL A 409 8.40 19.37 20.29
CA VAL A 409 9.20 18.47 19.45
C VAL A 409 9.34 17.14 20.19
N ALA A 410 8.85 16.04 19.60
CA ALA A 410 9.03 14.72 20.19
C ALA A 410 10.51 14.31 20.14
N PRO A 411 11.00 13.45 21.06
CA PRO A 411 12.37 12.94 21.01
C PRO A 411 12.72 12.17 19.72
N SER A 412 11.69 11.71 18.98
CA SER A 412 11.86 11.08 17.67
C SER A 412 12.11 12.07 16.53
N SER A 413 12.03 13.38 16.78
CA SER A 413 12.18 14.44 15.78
C SER A 413 13.51 15.17 15.93
N LEU A 414 14.07 15.59 14.79
CA LEU A 414 15.29 16.38 14.72
C LEU A 414 14.97 17.82 14.32
N VAL A 415 15.35 18.77 15.17
CA VAL A 415 15.36 20.20 14.83
C VAL A 415 16.79 20.69 14.87
N ALA A 416 17.34 21.08 13.73
CA ALA A 416 18.73 21.51 13.60
C ALA A 416 18.80 22.96 13.08
N GLY A 417 19.53 23.82 13.81
CA GLY A 417 19.72 25.25 13.52
C GLY A 417 20.11 25.60 12.08
N THR A 418 20.06 26.90 11.76
CA THR A 418 20.64 27.45 10.52
C THR A 418 22.14 27.13 10.46
N LEU A 419 22.70 27.01 9.24
CA LEU A 419 24.12 26.79 8.94
C LEU A 419 25.04 27.97 9.35
N GLY A 420 24.76 28.63 10.48
CA GLY A 420 25.52 29.72 11.06
C GLY A 420 25.50 29.75 12.59
N ASP A 421 24.61 29.00 13.25
CA ASP A 421 24.58 28.91 14.70
C ASP A 421 25.35 27.70 15.18
N ALA A 422 26.44 27.97 15.90
CA ALA A 422 27.16 26.96 16.64
C ALA A 422 26.20 26.29 17.65
N CYS A 423 25.77 25.07 17.33
CA CYS A 423 25.18 24.11 18.26
C CYS A 423 23.73 24.39 18.70
N ALA A 424 22.78 24.37 17.76
CA ALA A 424 21.35 24.27 18.07
C ALA A 424 20.81 22.86 17.74
N LEU A 425 21.16 21.89 18.58
CA LEU A 425 20.63 20.52 18.55
C LEU A 425 20.03 20.24 19.94
N THR A 426 18.84 20.78 20.20
CA THR A 426 18.19 20.70 21.53
C THR A 426 17.35 19.44 21.74
N ALA A 427 17.26 18.52 20.77
CA ALA A 427 16.40 17.33 20.86
C ALA A 427 17.12 16.02 21.23
N PHE A 428 18.45 15.98 21.20
CA PHE A 428 19.21 14.78 21.55
C PHE A 428 19.93 15.00 22.88
N LYS A 429 19.39 14.41 23.97
CA LYS A 429 20.20 13.98 25.12
C LYS A 429 20.56 12.49 24.96
N PRO A 430 21.51 12.09 24.09
CA PRO A 430 22.33 10.94 24.37
C PRO A 430 23.44 11.44 25.31
N THR A 431 23.91 10.58 26.19
CA THR A 431 25.05 10.82 27.09
C THR A 431 26.37 11.14 26.39
N THR A 432 26.38 11.27 25.06
CA THR A 432 27.48 11.76 24.21
C THR A 432 26.90 12.54 23.02
N GLY A 433 26.96 13.87 23.06
CA GLY A 433 26.40 14.73 22.01
C GLY A 433 27.16 14.59 20.68
N VAL A 434 26.45 14.26 19.59
CA VAL A 434 26.97 14.31 18.23
C VAL A 434 26.59 15.66 17.61
N CYS A 435 27.59 16.46 17.27
CA CYS A 435 27.41 17.73 16.56
C CYS A 435 27.85 17.54 15.10
N LEU A 436 26.92 17.62 14.15
CA LEU A 436 27.27 17.83 12.74
C LEU A 436 27.70 19.29 12.60
N ASN A 437 29.00 19.54 12.51
CA ASN A 437 29.52 20.85 12.14
C ASN A 437 30.63 20.61 11.14
N ASP A 438 30.37 20.96 9.89
CA ASP A 438 31.42 21.23 8.93
C ASP A 438 31.99 22.62 9.30
N LYS A 439 32.93 22.62 10.25
CA LYS A 439 33.78 23.78 10.45
C LYS A 439 34.80 23.71 9.34
N GLY A 440 34.50 24.40 8.25
CA GLY A 440 35.35 24.49 7.08
C GLY A 440 36.82 24.44 7.48
N ASP A 441 37.50 23.46 6.91
CA ASP A 441 38.77 23.70 6.29
C ASP A 441 39.80 24.53 7.12
N ASN A 442 40.03 24.16 8.41
CA ASN A 442 41.26 24.39 9.23
C ASN A 442 41.03 24.31 10.75
N ALA A 443 39.81 24.04 11.25
CA ALA A 443 39.56 24.01 12.69
C ALA A 443 39.96 22.66 13.33
N ALA A 444 40.65 22.70 14.46
CA ALA A 444 40.94 21.51 15.26
C ALA A 444 39.64 20.79 15.67
N VAL A 445 39.51 19.53 15.27
CA VAL A 445 38.33 18.71 15.54
C VAL A 445 38.56 17.94 16.84
N ALA A 446 37.66 18.09 17.82
CA ALA A 446 37.64 17.24 19.02
C ALA A 446 37.20 15.81 18.64
N GLN A 447 37.61 14.79 19.41
CA GLN A 447 37.48 13.34 19.15
C GLN A 447 36.05 12.78 18.91
N SER A 448 35.03 13.62 18.72
CA SER A 448 33.61 13.27 18.61
C SER A 448 32.89 13.92 17.42
N ARG A 449 33.56 14.20 16.29
CA ARG A 449 32.91 14.71 15.06
C ARG A 449 33.32 13.90 13.82
N LEU A 450 32.41 13.78 12.85
CA LEU A 450 32.65 13.25 11.51
C LEU A 450 32.97 14.40 10.53
N ASP A 451 33.95 14.17 9.67
CA ASP A 451 34.37 15.00 8.52
C ASP A 451 33.83 14.35 7.22
N HIS A 452 33.33 15.11 6.25
CA HIS A 452 32.55 14.58 5.10
C HIS A 452 32.92 15.17 3.72
N ASP A 453 34.06 15.85 3.54
CA ASP A 453 34.36 16.53 2.25
C ASP A 453 35.64 16.09 1.50
N ASN A 454 36.38 15.11 2.03
CA ASN A 454 37.51 14.44 1.36
C ASN A 454 38.63 15.40 0.87
N ALA A 455 38.87 16.52 1.57
CA ALA A 455 40.01 17.43 1.32
C ALA A 455 41.20 17.17 2.28
N PRO A 456 42.47 17.15 1.81
CA PRO A 456 43.62 16.79 2.65
C PRO A 456 44.11 17.93 3.55
N ARG A 457 44.31 17.66 4.85
CA ARG A 457 44.87 18.61 5.86
C ARG A 457 45.89 17.99 6.81
N ILE A 458 46.81 18.82 7.29
CA ILE A 458 48.08 18.41 7.92
C ILE A 458 47.92 18.01 9.41
N LYS A 459 48.34 16.77 9.69
CA LYS A 459 48.72 16.05 10.93
C LYS A 459 48.34 16.64 12.32
N GLY A 460 47.40 15.97 13.02
CA GLY A 460 47.08 16.27 14.43
C GLY A 460 46.01 15.48 15.22
N THR A 461 45.75 14.19 14.93
CA THR A 461 45.13 13.15 15.81
C THR A 461 43.58 13.06 16.04
N LYS A 462 42.95 12.13 15.26
CA LYS A 462 41.83 11.16 15.49
C LYS A 462 40.44 11.71 15.95
N VAL A 463 39.31 11.43 15.26
CA VAL A 463 38.70 10.11 14.91
C VAL A 463 37.97 10.17 13.55
N ASP A 464 38.05 9.08 12.79
CA ASP A 464 37.43 8.80 11.49
C ASP A 464 36.34 7.71 11.65
N LEU A 465 35.20 7.87 10.96
CA LEU A 465 34.14 6.85 10.81
C LEU A 465 33.66 6.79 9.34
N GLY A 466 34.56 6.36 8.44
CA GLY A 466 34.28 5.51 7.25
C GLY A 466 33.65 6.19 6.02
N ALA A 467 33.78 5.67 4.79
CA ALA A 467 34.16 4.33 4.38
C ALA A 467 34.66 4.30 2.92
N PHE A 468 35.86 3.75 2.71
CA PHE A 468 36.23 2.94 1.55
C PHE A 468 37.37 2.01 2.01
N GLU A 469 37.11 0.71 2.17
CA GLU A 469 38.06 -0.39 1.97
C GLU A 469 37.37 -1.74 2.23
N VAL A 470 36.81 -2.32 1.16
CA VAL A 470 36.73 -3.78 0.98
C VAL A 470 37.87 -4.14 0.03
N GLN A 471 38.92 -4.74 0.60
CA GLN A 471 39.43 -6.04 0.14
C GLN A 471 39.41 -7.00 1.32
#